data_AF-A0A921L7K2-F1
#
_entry.id   AF-A0A921L7K2-F1
#
_cell.length_a   1.000
_cell.length_b   1.000
_cell.length_c   1.000
_cell.angle_alpha   90.00
_cell.angle_beta   90.00
_cell.angle_gamma   90.00
#
_symmetry.space_group_name_H-M   'P 1'
#
loop_
_entity.id
_entity.type
_entity.pdbx_description
1 polymer ?
#
loop_
_entity_poly.entity_id
_entity_poly.type
_entity_poly.pdbx_seq_one_letter_code
_entity_poly.pdbx_strand_id
1 'polypeptide(L)' 'MNTEEKNERLLLRNLKDAGCNAEMIARFFELHNTGNRHEQLKLLFSHREDLLQKLHKSQNRLDCLDYLIYDIKKHK' A
#
# COMPACT_ATOMS: atom_id res chain seq x y z
N MET A 1 7.03 -29.67 0.01
CA MET A 1 6.92 -28.27 -0.41
C MET A 1 8.33 -27.80 -0.73
N ASN A 2 8.60 -27.41 -1.98
CA ASN A 2 9.95 -27.02 -2.38
C ASN A 2 10.25 -25.56 -1.93
N THR A 3 11.51 -25.14 -2.00
CA THR A 3 11.95 -23.80 -1.56
C THR A 3 11.36 -22.68 -2.43
N GLU A 4 11.11 -22.93 -3.71
CA GLU A 4 10.58 -21.95 -4.67
C GLU A 4 9.10 -21.64 -4.43
N GLU A 5 8.27 -22.66 -4.24
CA GLU A 5 6.86 -22.54 -3.84
C GLU A 5 6.70 -21.76 -2.53
N LYS A 6 7.64 -21.97 -1.59
CA LYS A 6 7.65 -21.22 -0.32
C LYS A 6 7.94 -19.73 -0.58
N ASN A 7 8.86 -19.42 -1.48
CA ASN A 7 9.22 -18.04 -1.81
C ASN A 7 8.09 -17.31 -2.52
N GLU A 8 7.40 -17.94 -3.47
CA GLU A 8 6.25 -17.33 -4.16
C GLU A 8 5.08 -17.06 -3.20
N ARG A 9 4.80 -17.99 -2.28
CA ARG A 9 3.77 -17.79 -1.24
C ARG A 9 4.11 -16.63 -0.32
N LEU A 10 5.37 -16.53 0.09
CA LEU A 10 5.86 -15.41 0.90
C LEU A 10 5.74 -14.08 0.14
N LEU A 11 6.09 -14.09 -1.14
CA LEU A 11 5.99 -12.92 -2.00
C LEU A 11 4.54 -12.45 -2.16
N LEU A 12 3.61 -13.37 -2.44
CA LEU A 12 2.18 -13.08 -2.52
C LEU A 12 1.65 -12.52 -1.19
N ARG A 13 2.06 -13.09 -0.05
CA ARG A 13 1.67 -12.58 1.26
C ARG A 13 2.16 -11.16 1.48
N ASN A 14 3.43 -10.88 1.20
CA ASN A 14 4.01 -9.55 1.36
C ASN A 14 3.29 -8.50 0.50
N LEU A 15 2.90 -8.84 -0.74
CA LEU A 15 2.12 -7.94 -1.59
C LEU A 15 0.73 -7.64 -1.01
N LYS A 16 0.05 -8.66 -0.48
CA LYS A 16 -1.26 -8.49 0.19
C LYS A 16 -1.14 -7.65 1.46
N ASP A 17 -0.14 -7.93 2.30
CA ASP A 17 0.11 -7.20 3.54
C ASP A 17 0.48 -5.73 3.26
N ALA A 18 1.14 -5.45 2.13
CA ALA A 18 1.39 -4.11 1.63
C ALA A 18 0.15 -3.41 1.04
N GLY A 19 -1.01 -4.08 1.02
CA GLY A 19 -2.26 -3.54 0.49
C GLY A 19 -2.33 -3.50 -1.04
N CYS A 20 -1.51 -4.29 -1.75
CA CYS A 20 -1.64 -4.44 -3.19
C CYS A 20 -2.95 -5.17 -3.51
N ASN A 21 -3.76 -4.62 -4.41
CA ASN A 21 -5.01 -5.26 -4.82
C ASN A 21 -4.76 -6.43 -5.80
N ALA A 22 -5.81 -7.19 -6.12
CA ALA A 22 -5.70 -8.36 -6.98
C ALA A 22 -5.13 -8.05 -8.38
N GLU A 23 -5.51 -6.92 -8.96
CA GLU A 23 -5.04 -6.46 -10.27
C GLU A 23 -3.53 -6.16 -10.25
N MET A 24 -3.08 -5.40 -9.24
CA MET A 24 -1.68 -5.07 -9.06
C MET A 24 -0.83 -6.32 -8.79
N ILE A 25 -1.34 -7.25 -7.99
CA ILE A 25 -0.67 -8.54 -7.74
C ILE A 25 -0.53 -9.34 -9.03
N ALA A 26 -1.60 -9.45 -9.83
CA ALA A 26 -1.55 -10.15 -11.12
C ALA A 26 -0.49 -9.52 -12.04
N ARG A 27 -0.50 -8.18 -12.17
CA ARG A 27 0.49 -7.46 -12.97
C ARG A 27 1.91 -7.64 -12.46
N PHE A 28 2.11 -7.67 -11.15
CA PHE A 28 3.42 -7.91 -10.54
C PHE A 28 3.97 -9.29 -10.92
N PHE A 29 3.14 -10.33 -10.90
CA PHE A 29 3.55 -11.69 -11.27
C PHE A 29 3.78 -11.86 -12.79
N GLU A 30 3.03 -11.17 -13.65
CA GLU A 30 3.33 -11.11 -15.09
C GLU A 30 4.75 -10.55 -15.34
N LEU A 31 5.08 -9.47 -14.65
CA LEU A 31 6.42 -8.85 -14.73
C LEU A 31 7.49 -9.74 -14.10
N HIS A 32 7.13 -10.53 -13.07
CA HIS A 32 8.03 -11.51 -12.46
C HIS A 32 8.43 -12.60 -13.45
N ASN A 33 7.44 -13.18 -14.14
CA ASN A 33 7.64 -14.27 -15.10
C ASN A 33 8.43 -13.83 -16.34
N THR A 34 8.33 -12.55 -16.71
CA THR A 34 9.10 -11.95 -17.81
C THR A 34 10.47 -11.41 -17.37
N GLY A 35 10.82 -11.53 -16.08
CA GLY A 35 12.09 -11.04 -15.53
C GLY A 35 12.22 -9.51 -15.49
N ASN A 36 11.13 -8.77 -15.70
CA ASN A 36 11.16 -7.31 -15.79
C ASN A 36 11.12 -6.66 -14.41
N ARG A 37 12.24 -6.75 -13.69
CA ARG A 37 12.40 -6.19 -12.33
C ARG A 37 12.21 -4.68 -12.26
N HIS A 38 12.55 -3.94 -13.33
CA HIS A 38 12.40 -2.49 -13.35
C HIS A 38 10.93 -2.08 -13.24
N GLU A 39 10.07 -2.67 -14.07
CA GLU A 39 8.64 -2.39 -14.03
C GLU A 39 7.98 -2.92 -12.74
N GLN A 40 8.48 -4.03 -12.16
CA GLN A 40 8.04 -4.48 -10.83
C GLN A 40 8.29 -3.41 -9.76
N LEU A 41 9.49 -2.84 -9.73
CA LEU A 41 9.84 -1.79 -8.77
C LEU A 41 9.01 -0.54 -9.00
N LYS A 42 8.84 -0.12 -10.26
CA LYS A 42 8.03 1.04 -10.63
C LYS A 42 6.57 0.89 -10.16
N LEU A 43 5.99 -0.30 -10.35
CA LEU A 43 4.64 -0.63 -9.87
C LEU A 43 4.55 -0.46 -8.33
N LEU A 44 5.51 -1.00 -7.58
CA LEU A 44 5.54 -0.88 -6.12
C LEU A 44 5.76 0.56 -5.65
N PHE A 45 6.62 1.33 -6.30
CA PHE A 45 6.82 2.76 -5.98
C PHE A 45 5.56 3.57 -6.22
N SER A 46 4.84 3.34 -7.31
CA SER A 46 3.56 4.00 -7.57
C SER A 46 2.56 3.74 -6.45
N HIS A 47 2.43 2.49 -6.01
CA HIS A 47 1.54 2.14 -4.90
C HIS A 47 1.98 2.75 -3.57
N ARG A 48 3.29 2.84 -3.32
CA ARG A 48 3.82 3.55 -2.14
C ARG A 48 3.39 5.02 -2.13
N GLU A 49 3.48 5.71 -3.26
CA GLU A 49 3.04 7.11 -3.36
C GLU A 49 1.52 7.24 -3.12
N ASP A 50 0.70 6.33 -3.65
CA ASP A 50 -0.74 6.31 -3.39
C ASP A 50 -1.07 6.12 -1.90
N LEU A 51 -0.35 5.22 -1.22
CA LEU A 51 -0.48 5.03 0.22
C LEU A 51 -0.10 6.30 1.00
N LEU A 52 0.98 6.96 0.60
CA LEU A 52 1.42 8.22 1.22
C LEU A 52 0.37 9.32 1.04
N GLN A 53 -0.21 9.44 -0.16
CA GLN A 53 -1.29 10.40 -0.43
C GLN A 53 -2.55 10.11 0.41
N LYS A 54 -2.93 8.83 0.56
CA LYS A 54 -4.04 8.43 1.43
C LYS A 54 -3.76 8.78 2.89
N LEU A 55 -2.53 8.55 3.36
CA LEU A 55 -2.10 8.89 4.72
C LEU A 55 -2.21 10.40 4.95
N HIS A 56 -1.65 11.23 4.06
CA HIS A 56 -1.73 12.70 4.18
C HIS A 56 -3.18 13.20 4.18
N LYS A 57 -4.05 12.64 3.33
CA LYS A 57 -5.48 12.99 3.34
C LYS A 57 -6.17 12.62 4.65
N SER A 58 -5.86 11.45 5.21
CA SER A 58 -6.39 11.04 6.51
C SER A 58 -5.87 11.93 7.64
N GLN A 59 -4.59 12.30 7.62
CA GLN A 59 -4.01 13.23 8.60
C GLN A 59 -4.73 14.58 8.57
N ASN A 60 -4.90 15.19 7.39
CA ASN A 60 -5.60 16.46 7.26
C ASN A 60 -7.04 16.40 7.80
N ARG A 61 -7.73 15.26 7.61
CA ARG A 61 -9.08 15.05 8.15
C ARG A 61 -9.08 14.96 9.68
N LEU A 62 -8.08 14.29 10.25
CA LEU A 62 -7.91 14.21 11.70
C LEU A 62 -7.62 15.59 12.29
N ASP A 63 -6.74 16.37 11.66
CA ASP A 63 -6.41 17.72 12.13
C ASP A 63 -7.65 18.63 12.18
N CYS A 64 -8.50 18.57 11.14
CA CYS A 64 -9.77 19.30 11.13
C CYS A 64 -10.73 18.82 12.23
N LEU A 65 -10.82 17.51 12.44
CA LEU A 65 -11.68 16.91 13.45
C LEU A 65 -11.22 17.26 14.87
N ASP A 66 -9.92 17.20 15.13
CA ASP A 66 -9.31 17.53 16.41
C ASP A 66 -9.51 19.00 16.76
N TYR A 67 -9.39 19.90 15.77
CA TYR A 67 -9.72 21.31 15.94
C TYR A 67 -11.19 21.51 16.34
N LEU A 68 -12.13 20.85 15.63
CA LEU A 68 -13.55 20.93 15.96
C LEU A 68 -13.83 20.42 17.38
N ILE A 69 -13.21 19.32 17.79
CA ILE A 69 -13.35 18.77 19.15
C ILE A 69 -12.79 19.75 20.19
N TYR A 70 -11.65 20.38 19.93
CA TYR A 70 -11.06 21.39 20.81
C TYR A 70 -12.00 22.58 21.00
N ASP A 71 -12.56 23.10 19.91
CA ASP A 71 -13.49 24.23 19.92
C ASP A 71 -14.72 23.95 20.79
N ILE A 72 -15.36 22.80 20.58
CA ILE A 72 -16.52 22.35 21.39
C ILE A 72 -16.15 22.23 22.87
N LYS A 73 -14.94 21.75 23.20
CA LYS A 73 -14.49 21.60 24.60
C LYS A 73 -14.19 22.95 25.27
N LYS A 74 -13.73 23.95 24.51
CA LYS A 74 -13.35 25.27 25.03
C LYS A 74 -14.55 26.20 25.20
N HIS A 75 -15.57 26.07 24.36
CA HIS A 75 -16.80 26.86 24.43
C HIS A 75 -17.86 26.26 25.37
N LYS A 76 -17.42 25.66 26.48
CA LYS A 76 -18.28 25.29 27.61
C LYS A 76 -18.28 26.37 28.68
#